data_AF-A0A8G1ZIA6-F1
#
_entry.id   AF-A0A8G1ZIA6-F1
#
_cell.length_a   1.000
_cell.length_b   1.000
_cell.length_c   1.000
_cell.angle_alpha   90.00
_cell.angle_beta   90.00
_cell.angle_gamma   90.00
#
_symmetry.space_group_name_H-M   'P 1'
#
loop_
_entity.id
_entity.type
_entity.pdbx_description
1 polymer ?
#
loop_
_entity_poly.entity_id
_entity_poly.type
_entity_poly.pdbx_seq_one_letter_code
_entity_poly.pdbx_strand_id
1 'polypeptide(L)'
;MSVREINFDGIVGPSHNYAGLSLGNLASARNAGAVAHPRAAALQGLEKMRGNIRLGLAQGIFLPQWRPDVAWLTKLGTDVGDADPHIRAAAMSASSMWAANAATVSPASDTADGRTHLTVANLVTMPHRSHEWPQTLAQLRIAFSDTRAFAVHDPIPAPFGDEGAANHMRLAERHDQPGVEVFVYGRSGGAFPARQHREASKAVARIHGLDPARTLFVEQSEAAIAAGAFHNDVVAVANERVLFTHEQAFADKDAFYADLRVALPCVEIVEVPASAVSLADAIKSYLFNAQLVTLSDGGMALILPTEARDTPAVWTWLEQMIAGNGPIRRVVPVDVRQSMANGGGPACLRLRVVADPVDIDPRFLVDEAQLDNIARIVSQYWPESIAPQDLSDTRLIARIEQSWLTLVDHLQLSGDLSP
;
A
#
# COMPACT_ATOMS: atom_id res chain seq x y z
N MET A 1 -5.76 15.06 22.70
CA MET A 1 -5.24 14.46 21.46
C MET A 1 -5.85 13.07 21.33
N SER A 2 -6.41 12.71 20.16
CA SER A 2 -7.05 11.42 19.91
C SER A 2 -6.28 10.60 18.87
N VAL A 3 -5.02 10.30 19.19
CA VAL A 3 -4.12 9.50 18.36
C VAL A 3 -4.78 8.17 17.99
N ARG A 4 -4.85 7.89 16.70
CA ARG A 4 -5.48 6.67 16.15
C ARG A 4 -4.81 6.31 14.83
N GLU A 5 -5.00 5.07 14.38
CA GLU A 5 -4.67 4.71 13.00
C GLU A 5 -5.67 5.35 12.02
N ILE A 6 -5.12 5.97 10.99
CA ILE A 6 -5.84 6.55 9.86
C ILE A 6 -5.36 5.83 8.60
N ASN A 7 -6.30 5.33 7.80
CA ASN A 7 -5.99 4.64 6.55
C ASN A 7 -6.00 5.67 5.42
N PHE A 8 -4.87 5.93 4.76
CA PHE A 8 -4.78 6.79 3.58
C PHE A 8 -4.75 5.94 2.32
N ASP A 9 -5.86 5.92 1.59
CA ASP A 9 -6.00 5.12 0.37
C ASP A 9 -5.60 5.90 -0.88
N GLY A 10 -4.88 5.27 -1.81
CA GLY A 10 -4.60 5.86 -3.11
C GLY A 10 -5.83 5.76 -4.03
N ILE A 11 -6.34 6.90 -4.51
CA ILE A 11 -7.38 6.91 -5.54
C ILE A 11 -6.78 6.36 -6.84
N VAL A 12 -7.43 5.35 -7.42
CA VAL A 12 -6.97 4.74 -8.68
C VAL A 12 -6.99 5.78 -9.81
N GLY A 13 -5.84 5.96 -10.47
CA GLY A 13 -5.68 6.97 -11.50
C GLY A 13 -6.47 6.70 -12.79
N PRO A 14 -6.79 7.76 -13.56
CA PRO A 14 -7.55 7.64 -14.79
C PRO A 14 -6.79 6.90 -15.91
N SER A 15 -5.47 6.72 -15.75
CA SER A 15 -4.61 5.99 -16.67
C SER A 15 -4.45 4.49 -16.34
N HIS A 16 -5.21 3.95 -15.37
CA HIS A 16 -5.11 2.54 -14.96
C HIS A 16 -5.16 1.58 -16.15
N ASN A 17 -4.14 0.73 -16.26
CA ASN A 17 -3.98 -0.19 -17.39
C ASN A 17 -3.25 -1.47 -16.96
N TYR A 18 -3.35 -2.52 -17.78
CA TYR A 18 -2.69 -3.81 -17.54
C TYR A 18 -1.52 -4.02 -18.50
N ALA A 19 -0.36 -3.45 -18.15
CA ALA A 19 0.84 -3.51 -18.99
C ALA A 19 1.87 -4.59 -18.60
N GLY A 20 1.64 -5.35 -17.52
CA GLY A 20 2.55 -6.44 -17.13
C GLY A 20 3.96 -6.00 -16.71
N LEU A 21 4.09 -4.79 -16.15
CA LEU A 21 5.38 -4.12 -15.96
C LEU A 21 6.19 -4.60 -14.75
N SER A 22 5.60 -5.42 -13.88
CA SER A 22 6.18 -5.81 -12.60
C SER A 22 6.72 -7.24 -12.61
N LEU A 23 8.02 -7.42 -12.87
CA LEU A 23 8.65 -8.74 -12.78
C LEU A 23 8.52 -9.31 -11.34
N GLY A 24 8.08 -10.57 -11.23
CA GLY A 24 7.78 -11.23 -9.95
C GLY A 24 6.37 -11.02 -9.41
N ASN A 25 5.58 -10.11 -10.01
CA ASN A 25 4.15 -10.00 -9.73
C ASN A 25 3.35 -10.85 -10.73
N LEU A 26 2.92 -12.02 -10.27
CA LEU A 26 2.19 -12.99 -11.11
C LEU A 26 0.85 -12.47 -11.62
N ALA A 27 0.16 -11.61 -10.87
CA ALA A 27 -1.11 -11.04 -11.30
C ALA A 27 -0.91 -10.05 -12.45
N SER A 28 0.07 -9.14 -12.31
CA SER A 28 0.45 -8.20 -13.37
C SER A 28 0.83 -8.93 -14.67
N ALA A 29 1.65 -9.99 -14.57
CA ALA A 29 2.06 -10.78 -15.73
C ALA A 29 0.88 -11.50 -16.42
N ARG A 30 -0.05 -12.08 -15.65
CA ARG A 30 -1.20 -12.84 -16.18
C ARG A 30 -2.22 -11.96 -16.91
N ASN A 31 -2.38 -10.72 -16.47
CA ASN A 31 -3.36 -9.78 -17.05
C ASN A 31 -2.73 -8.83 -18.09
N ALA A 32 -1.43 -8.98 -18.38
CA ALA A 32 -0.73 -8.15 -19.35
C ALA A 32 -1.45 -8.17 -20.71
N GLY A 33 -1.76 -6.98 -21.23
CA GLY A 33 -2.46 -6.83 -22.51
C GLY A 33 -3.99 -6.90 -22.42
N ALA A 34 -4.57 -7.11 -21.24
CA ALA A 34 -6.03 -7.05 -21.07
C ALA A 34 -6.56 -5.61 -21.12
N VAL A 35 -7.85 -5.47 -21.43
CA VAL A 35 -8.56 -4.19 -21.32
C VAL A 35 -8.77 -3.86 -19.85
N ALA A 36 -8.33 -2.67 -19.44
CA ALA A 36 -8.54 -2.18 -18.08
C ALA A 36 -9.78 -1.29 -17.99
N HIS A 37 -10.33 -1.14 -16.79
CA HIS A 37 -11.50 -0.30 -16.52
C HIS A 37 -11.21 0.73 -15.42
N PRO A 38 -10.53 1.86 -15.74
CA PRO A 38 -10.10 2.85 -14.74
C PRO A 38 -11.24 3.37 -13.87
N ARG A 39 -12.38 3.70 -14.46
CA ARG A 39 -13.56 4.18 -13.72
C ARG A 39 -14.04 3.15 -12.69
N ALA A 40 -14.19 1.89 -13.11
CA ALA A 40 -14.61 0.82 -12.22
C ALA A 40 -13.58 0.60 -11.09
N ALA A 41 -12.29 0.64 -11.42
CA ALA A 41 -11.21 0.47 -10.45
C ALA A 41 -11.23 1.56 -9.36
N ALA A 42 -11.41 2.82 -9.76
CA ALA A 42 -11.53 3.93 -8.81
C ALA A 42 -12.79 3.81 -7.94
N LEU A 43 -13.95 3.47 -8.52
CA LEU A 43 -15.19 3.29 -7.76
C LEU A 43 -15.12 2.11 -6.77
N GLN A 44 -14.45 1.01 -7.14
CA GLN A 44 -14.18 -0.12 -6.24
C GLN A 44 -13.35 0.32 -5.01
N GLY A 45 -12.28 1.10 -5.24
CA GLY A 45 -11.47 1.67 -4.15
C GLY A 45 -12.29 2.59 -3.23
N LEU A 46 -13.12 3.46 -3.81
CA LEU A 46 -13.98 4.38 -3.04
C LEU A 46 -15.03 3.64 -2.20
N GLU A 47 -15.62 2.56 -2.70
CA GLU A 47 -16.56 1.76 -1.90
C GLU A 47 -15.85 1.02 -0.76
N LYS A 48 -14.61 0.56 -0.96
CA LYS A 48 -13.80 0.01 0.13
C LYS A 48 -13.56 1.05 1.23
N MET A 49 -13.16 2.27 0.85
CA MET A 49 -13.01 3.40 1.80
C MET A 49 -14.30 3.68 2.56
N ARG A 50 -15.45 3.66 1.87
CA ARG A 50 -16.76 3.83 2.49
C ARG A 50 -17.08 2.71 3.48
N GLY A 51 -16.76 1.47 3.13
CA GLY A 51 -16.85 0.31 4.01
C GLY A 51 -16.05 0.51 5.30
N ASN A 52 -14.84 1.05 5.20
CA ASN A 52 -13.99 1.35 6.36
C ASN A 52 -14.60 2.42 7.27
N ILE A 53 -15.13 3.51 6.70
CA ILE A 53 -15.81 4.57 7.47
C ILE A 53 -17.02 4.00 8.23
N ARG A 54 -17.81 3.13 7.58
CA ARG A 54 -18.95 2.45 8.22
C ARG A 54 -18.56 1.48 9.34
N LEU A 55 -17.31 1.01 9.34
CA LEU A 55 -16.72 0.24 10.45
C LEU A 55 -16.18 1.13 11.57
N GLY A 56 -16.28 2.46 11.45
CA GLY A 56 -15.79 3.44 12.42
C GLY A 56 -14.31 3.80 12.26
N LEU A 57 -13.68 3.40 11.15
CA LEU A 57 -12.27 3.66 10.88
C LEU A 57 -12.08 5.07 10.30
N ALA A 58 -10.99 5.73 10.69
CA ALA A 58 -10.59 6.98 10.08
C ALA A 58 -9.97 6.74 8.69
N GLN A 59 -10.36 7.56 7.72
CA GLN A 59 -10.01 7.39 6.33
C GLN A 59 -9.52 8.71 5.73
N GLY A 60 -8.42 8.63 4.99
CA GLY A 60 -7.89 9.68 4.14
C GLY A 60 -7.62 9.15 2.74
N ILE A 61 -7.18 10.06 1.87
CA ILE A 61 -6.90 9.78 0.46
C ILE A 61 -5.53 10.32 0.03
N PHE A 62 -4.92 9.67 -0.96
CA PHE A 62 -3.93 10.28 -1.83
C PHE A 62 -4.49 10.37 -3.25
N LEU A 63 -4.14 11.44 -3.94
CA LEU A 63 -4.57 11.69 -5.31
C LEU A 63 -3.71 10.85 -6.27
N PRO A 64 -4.28 10.44 -7.42
CA PRO A 64 -3.47 9.85 -8.47
C PRO A 64 -2.41 10.83 -8.95
N GLN A 65 -1.30 10.31 -9.46
CA GLN A 65 -0.25 11.15 -10.03
C GLN A 65 -0.60 11.61 -11.45
N TRP A 66 0.03 12.71 -11.87
CA TRP A 66 -0.04 13.19 -13.25
C TRP A 66 0.55 12.13 -14.19
N ARG A 67 -0.22 11.78 -15.23
CA ARG A 67 0.15 10.78 -16.24
C ARG A 67 -0.31 11.26 -17.63
N PRO A 68 0.46 11.04 -18.70
CA PRO A 68 1.81 10.44 -18.72
C PRO A 68 2.86 11.29 -17.98
N ASP A 69 3.88 10.65 -17.40
CA ASP A 69 5.03 11.37 -16.83
C ASP A 69 5.97 11.86 -17.94
N VAL A 70 5.69 13.07 -18.43
CA VAL A 70 6.46 13.73 -19.49
C VAL A 70 7.89 14.05 -19.02
N ALA A 71 8.09 14.38 -17.76
CA ALA A 71 9.40 14.71 -17.21
C ALA A 71 10.31 13.48 -17.19
N TRP A 72 9.77 12.32 -16.85
CA TRP A 72 10.49 11.05 -16.90
C TRP A 72 10.82 10.64 -18.34
N LEU A 73 9.86 10.75 -19.27
CA LEU A 73 10.12 10.49 -20.70
C LEU A 73 11.21 11.40 -21.26
N THR A 74 11.18 12.69 -20.92
CA THR A 74 12.19 13.68 -21.34
C THR A 74 13.59 13.29 -20.83
N LYS A 75 13.71 12.80 -19.59
CA LYS A 75 14.99 12.29 -19.05
C LYS A 75 15.51 11.05 -19.79
N LEU A 76 14.61 10.28 -20.41
CA LEU A 76 14.95 9.15 -21.28
C LEU A 76 15.22 9.58 -22.73
N GLY A 77 15.10 10.87 -23.06
CA GLY A 77 15.32 11.39 -24.41
C GLY A 77 14.19 11.04 -25.40
N THR A 78 12.98 10.83 -24.91
CA THR A 78 11.79 10.51 -25.73
C THR A 78 10.56 11.31 -25.28
N ASP A 79 9.48 11.25 -26.04
CA ASP A 79 8.15 11.69 -25.63
C ASP A 79 7.13 10.55 -25.70
N VAL A 80 5.86 10.84 -25.39
CA VAL A 80 4.79 9.82 -25.36
C VAL A 80 4.48 9.26 -26.75
N GLY A 81 4.65 10.06 -27.81
CA GLY A 81 4.40 9.65 -29.19
C GLY A 81 5.47 8.69 -29.69
N ASP A 82 6.73 9.03 -29.48
CA ASP A 82 7.88 8.30 -30.01
C ASP A 82 8.38 7.17 -29.09
N ALA A 83 7.97 7.14 -27.81
CA ALA A 83 8.40 6.10 -26.87
C ALA A 83 7.99 4.69 -27.32
N ASP A 84 8.89 3.74 -27.11
CA ASP A 84 8.59 2.32 -27.24
C ASP A 84 7.36 1.94 -26.39
N PRO A 85 6.52 0.97 -26.82
CA PRO A 85 5.27 0.64 -26.14
C PRO A 85 5.42 0.37 -24.63
N HIS A 86 6.50 -0.29 -24.22
CA HIS A 86 6.74 -0.61 -22.80
C HIS A 86 7.17 0.61 -21.97
N ILE A 87 7.93 1.56 -22.56
CA ILE A 87 8.30 2.82 -21.93
C ILE A 87 7.08 3.72 -21.82
N ARG A 88 6.26 3.81 -22.88
CA ARG A 88 4.99 4.54 -22.86
C ARG A 88 4.06 4.02 -21.77
N ALA A 89 3.92 2.70 -21.66
CA ALA A 89 3.11 2.08 -20.62
C ALA A 89 3.65 2.37 -19.20
N ALA A 90 4.98 2.36 -19.03
CA ALA A 90 5.62 2.71 -17.76
C ALA A 90 5.38 4.18 -17.36
N ALA A 91 5.39 5.11 -18.32
CA ALA A 91 5.07 6.51 -18.07
C ALA A 91 3.57 6.75 -17.80
N MET A 92 2.70 5.81 -18.16
CA MET A 92 1.24 5.87 -18.00
C MET A 92 0.70 5.06 -16.81
N SER A 93 1.55 4.32 -16.11
CA SER A 93 1.13 3.44 -15.01
C SER A 93 0.42 4.19 -13.89
N ALA A 94 -0.73 3.66 -13.43
CA ALA A 94 -1.46 4.17 -12.27
C ALA A 94 -0.98 3.53 -10.94
N SER A 95 0.24 2.99 -10.89
CA SER A 95 0.78 2.23 -9.76
C SER A 95 0.88 3.01 -8.44
N SER A 96 0.86 4.35 -8.49
CA SER A 96 0.80 5.20 -7.30
C SER A 96 -0.48 5.01 -6.47
N MET A 97 -1.50 4.32 -7.01
CA MET A 97 -2.69 3.92 -6.25
C MET A 97 -2.36 2.98 -5.08
N TRP A 98 -1.24 2.27 -5.14
CA TRP A 98 -0.79 1.41 -4.06
C TRP A 98 -0.05 2.21 -2.99
N ALA A 99 -0.83 2.93 -2.17
CA ALA A 99 -0.32 3.81 -1.13
C ALA A 99 0.51 3.10 -0.05
N ALA A 100 0.39 1.78 0.10
CA ALA A 100 1.27 1.01 0.98
C ALA A 100 2.76 1.17 0.62
N ASN A 101 3.07 1.51 -0.62
CA ASN A 101 4.44 1.76 -1.07
C ASN A 101 4.80 3.24 -1.14
N ALA A 102 3.92 4.16 -0.76
CA ALA A 102 4.18 5.59 -0.87
C ALA A 102 5.32 6.03 0.06
N ALA A 103 5.32 5.53 1.29
CA ALA A 103 6.29 5.87 2.32
C ALA A 103 6.35 4.79 3.39
N THR A 104 7.39 4.83 4.22
CA THR A 104 7.39 4.20 5.54
C THR A 104 6.99 5.22 6.59
N VAL A 105 6.17 4.83 7.57
CA VAL A 105 5.63 5.72 8.61
C VAL A 105 6.00 5.19 9.98
N SER A 106 6.56 6.05 10.84
CA SER A 106 6.80 5.76 12.25
C SER A 106 6.08 6.79 13.13
N PRO A 107 5.16 6.37 14.01
CA PRO A 107 4.38 7.29 14.83
C PRO A 107 5.22 8.04 15.87
N ALA A 108 4.73 9.21 16.30
CA ALA A 108 5.33 10.01 17.36
C ALA A 108 5.69 9.25 18.66
N SER A 109 4.96 8.17 18.99
CA SER A 109 5.24 7.33 20.16
C SER A 109 6.49 6.46 20.04
N ASP A 110 7.06 6.35 18.83
CA ASP A 110 8.19 5.46 18.52
C ASP A 110 9.47 6.25 18.14
N THR A 111 9.36 7.55 17.91
CA THR A 111 10.45 8.41 17.44
C THR A 111 11.06 9.23 18.58
N ALA A 112 12.38 9.46 18.52
CA ALA A 112 13.12 10.15 19.57
C ALA A 112 12.69 11.62 19.80
N ASP A 113 12.12 12.28 18.78
CA ASP A 113 11.72 13.68 18.85
C ASP A 113 10.21 13.89 19.06
N GLY A 114 9.44 12.81 19.18
CA GLY A 114 8.01 12.85 19.44
C GLY A 114 7.16 13.30 18.24
N ARG A 115 7.68 13.23 17.02
CA ARG A 115 6.93 13.52 15.78
C ARG A 115 6.65 12.24 14.99
N THR A 116 5.58 12.22 14.22
CA THR A 116 5.34 11.16 13.24
C THR A 116 6.23 11.38 12.03
N HIS A 117 7.13 10.43 11.75
CA HIS A 117 8.07 10.50 10.63
C HIS A 117 7.54 9.73 9.42
N LEU A 118 7.69 10.30 8.23
CA LEU A 118 7.35 9.68 6.96
C LEU A 118 8.54 9.79 6.01
N THR A 119 9.12 8.67 5.57
CA THR A 119 10.15 8.65 4.51
C THR A 119 9.55 8.09 3.23
N VAL A 120 9.55 8.89 2.17
CA VAL A 120 9.03 8.47 0.85
C VAL A 120 9.85 7.30 0.30
N ALA A 121 9.20 6.29 -0.25
CA ALA A 121 9.89 5.16 -0.85
C ALA A 121 10.40 5.51 -2.26
N ASN A 122 11.60 5.03 -2.62
CA ASN A 122 12.18 5.33 -3.94
C ASN A 122 11.62 4.46 -5.07
N LEU A 123 11.13 3.24 -4.75
CA LEU A 123 10.55 2.28 -5.69
C LEU A 123 11.44 2.00 -6.91
N VAL A 124 12.76 2.12 -6.73
CA VAL A 124 13.74 2.19 -7.83
C VAL A 124 13.86 0.88 -8.60
N THR A 125 13.41 -0.23 -8.02
CA THR A 125 13.52 -1.57 -8.62
C THR A 125 12.65 -1.72 -9.88
N MET A 126 11.50 -1.04 -9.94
CA MET A 126 10.57 -1.13 -11.06
C MET A 126 10.53 0.22 -11.81
N PRO A 127 10.88 0.29 -13.10
CA PRO A 127 11.00 1.56 -13.82
C PRO A 127 9.75 2.44 -13.75
N HIS A 128 8.57 1.84 -13.93
CA HIS A 128 7.27 2.53 -13.88
C HIS A 128 6.89 3.05 -12.50
N ARG A 129 7.57 2.59 -11.44
CA ARG A 129 7.38 3.05 -10.07
C ARG A 129 8.47 4.00 -9.59
N SER A 130 9.66 3.90 -10.17
CA SER A 130 10.84 4.69 -9.78
C SER A 130 10.69 6.20 -9.93
N HIS A 131 9.68 6.65 -10.68
CA HIS A 131 9.32 8.06 -10.87
C HIS A 131 8.08 8.49 -10.07
N GLU A 132 7.54 7.64 -9.20
CA GLU A 132 6.41 8.00 -8.33
C GLU A 132 6.82 8.99 -7.23
N TRP A 133 8.01 8.84 -6.66
CA TRP A 133 8.39 9.51 -5.42
C TRP A 133 8.29 11.06 -5.44
N PRO A 134 8.57 11.80 -6.54
CA PRO A 134 8.52 13.27 -6.50
C PRO A 134 7.12 13.80 -6.21
N GLN A 135 6.10 13.27 -6.89
CA GLN A 135 4.72 13.67 -6.68
C GLN A 135 4.15 13.11 -5.36
N THR A 136 4.57 11.90 -4.96
CA THR A 136 4.23 11.36 -3.63
C THR A 136 4.77 12.26 -2.52
N LEU A 137 6.04 12.68 -2.60
CA LEU A 137 6.66 13.58 -1.62
C LEU A 137 5.95 14.92 -1.54
N ALA A 138 5.56 15.50 -2.68
CA ALA A 138 4.77 16.73 -2.71
C ALA A 138 3.45 16.57 -1.95
N GLN A 139 2.69 15.50 -2.22
CA GLN A 139 1.45 15.21 -1.50
C GLN A 139 1.67 15.01 0.00
N LEU A 140 2.69 14.26 0.42
CA LEU A 140 2.98 14.06 1.84
C LEU A 140 3.34 15.37 2.55
N ARG A 141 4.11 16.25 1.91
CA ARG A 141 4.47 17.55 2.50
C ARG A 141 3.28 18.48 2.68
N ILE A 142 2.24 18.35 1.85
CA ILE A 142 1.00 19.10 1.99
C ILE A 142 0.13 18.48 3.09
N ALA A 143 -0.14 17.17 2.99
CA ALA A 143 -1.02 16.44 3.89
C ALA A 143 -0.53 16.47 5.35
N PHE A 144 0.79 16.40 5.55
CA PHE A 144 1.45 16.32 6.85
C PHE A 144 2.32 17.57 7.09
N SER A 145 1.75 18.75 6.84
CA SER A 145 2.47 20.03 6.84
C SER A 145 2.73 20.63 8.24
N ASP A 146 2.04 20.18 9.29
CA ASP A 146 2.32 20.63 10.66
C ASP A 146 3.66 20.07 11.17
N THR A 147 4.71 20.86 11.00
CA THR A 147 6.09 20.50 11.39
C THR A 147 6.30 20.23 12.88
N ARG A 148 5.32 20.57 13.73
CA ARG A 148 5.34 20.22 15.16
C ARG A 148 4.91 18.77 15.39
N ALA A 149 4.05 18.24 14.52
CA ALA A 149 3.53 16.88 14.59
C ALA A 149 4.24 15.92 13.62
N PHE A 150 4.76 16.41 12.50
CA PHE A 150 5.29 15.59 11.41
C PHE A 150 6.70 15.97 10.96
N ALA A 151 7.43 14.97 10.47
CA ALA A 151 8.66 15.14 9.70
C ALA A 151 8.60 14.28 8.42
N VAL A 152 8.56 14.93 7.26
CA VAL A 152 8.50 14.27 5.95
C VAL A 152 9.87 14.32 5.26
N HIS A 153 10.42 13.16 4.93
CA HIS A 153 11.78 12.98 4.44
C HIS A 153 11.82 12.57 2.97
N ASP A 154 12.90 13.00 2.30
CA ASP A 154 13.24 12.58 0.94
C ASP A 154 13.55 11.07 0.89
N PRO A 155 13.44 10.42 -0.28
CA PRO A 155 13.69 8.99 -0.40
C PRO A 155 15.14 8.58 -0.15
N ILE A 156 15.32 7.31 0.26
CA ILE A 156 16.64 6.69 0.34
C ILE A 156 17.31 6.69 -1.05
N PRO A 157 18.61 7.05 -1.15
CA PRO A 157 19.29 7.10 -2.43
C PRO A 157 19.49 5.72 -3.05
N ALA A 158 19.45 5.67 -4.39
CA ALA A 158 19.89 4.51 -5.17
C ALA A 158 21.35 4.13 -4.85
N PRO A 159 21.75 2.85 -4.97
CA PRO A 159 20.98 1.73 -5.53
C PRO A 159 20.10 0.99 -4.52
N PHE A 160 19.98 1.47 -3.28
CA PHE A 160 19.24 0.76 -2.23
C PHE A 160 17.72 0.88 -2.45
N GLY A 161 17.11 -0.15 -3.04
CA GLY A 161 15.66 -0.21 -3.24
C GLY A 161 14.88 -0.21 -1.93
N ASP A 162 13.85 0.64 -1.91
CA ASP A 162 12.91 0.81 -0.80
C ASP A 162 11.47 0.81 -1.36
N GLU A 163 10.63 -0.05 -0.81
CA GLU A 163 9.23 -0.27 -1.18
C GLU A 163 8.26 0.18 -0.08
N GLY A 164 8.74 0.90 0.93
CA GLY A 164 7.91 1.59 1.91
C GLY A 164 7.15 0.64 2.85
N ALA A 165 5.96 1.07 3.27
CA ALA A 165 5.17 0.39 4.28
C ALA A 165 4.67 -1.02 3.90
N ALA A 166 4.72 -1.42 2.62
CA ALA A 166 4.43 -2.79 2.21
C ALA A 166 5.43 -3.82 2.79
N ASN A 167 6.62 -3.36 3.20
CA ASN A 167 7.63 -4.14 3.91
C ASN A 167 7.83 -3.71 5.35
N HIS A 168 6.84 -3.00 5.91
CA HIS A 168 6.86 -2.50 7.27
C HIS A 168 5.64 -3.00 8.06
N MET A 169 5.90 -3.42 9.29
CA MET A 169 4.85 -3.73 10.25
C MET A 169 5.14 -3.00 11.55
N ARG A 170 4.09 -2.54 12.21
CA ARG A 170 4.16 -1.97 13.54
C ARG A 170 3.29 -2.78 14.48
N LEU A 171 3.85 -3.22 15.60
CA LEU A 171 3.11 -3.92 16.65
C LEU A 171 3.15 -3.15 17.95
N ALA A 172 2.03 -2.98 18.62
CA ALA A 172 1.93 -2.23 19.87
C ALA A 172 0.74 -2.74 20.70
N GLU A 173 0.70 -2.47 22.00
CA GLU A 173 -0.50 -2.85 22.79
C GLU A 173 -1.76 -2.12 22.28
N ARG A 174 -1.61 -0.85 21.92
CA ARG A 174 -2.60 0.01 21.25
C ARG A 174 -1.88 0.96 20.31
N HIS A 175 -2.59 1.54 19.35
CA HIS A 175 -1.99 2.51 18.42
C HIS A 175 -1.27 3.68 19.11
N ASP A 176 -1.82 4.21 20.21
CA ASP A 176 -1.29 5.38 20.93
C ASP A 176 -0.10 5.09 21.87
N GLN A 177 0.31 3.82 21.99
CA GLN A 177 1.44 3.40 22.82
C GLN A 177 2.70 3.20 21.98
N PRO A 178 3.90 3.26 22.58
CA PRO A 178 5.13 2.85 21.91
C PRO A 178 5.03 1.43 21.35
N GLY A 179 5.50 1.24 20.12
CA GLY A 179 5.43 0.01 19.34
C GLY A 179 6.78 -0.64 19.07
N VAL A 180 6.76 -1.79 18.43
CA VAL A 180 7.91 -2.47 17.83
C VAL A 180 7.77 -2.33 16.32
N GLU A 181 8.74 -1.67 15.71
CA GLU A 181 8.81 -1.45 14.26
C GLU A 181 9.57 -2.63 13.64
N VAL A 182 8.94 -3.32 12.70
CA VAL A 182 9.47 -4.50 12.03
C VAL A 182 9.65 -4.19 10.56
N PHE A 183 10.91 -4.11 10.13
CA PHE A 183 11.31 -3.90 8.76
C PHE A 183 11.65 -5.24 8.12
N VAL A 184 10.92 -5.62 7.08
CA VAL A 184 11.16 -6.87 6.35
C VAL A 184 11.97 -6.57 5.10
N TYR A 185 12.96 -7.40 4.76
CA TYR A 185 13.78 -7.22 3.57
C TYR A 185 13.98 -8.54 2.82
N GLY A 186 14.36 -8.46 1.55
CA GLY A 186 14.74 -9.62 0.74
C GLY A 186 16.25 -9.67 0.47
N ARG A 187 16.78 -10.84 0.10
CA ARG A 187 18.13 -10.97 -0.46
C ARG A 187 18.07 -11.23 -1.95
N SER A 188 19.01 -10.63 -2.69
CA SER A 188 19.23 -10.94 -4.10
C SER A 188 19.76 -12.36 -4.27
N GLY A 189 19.40 -13.05 -5.36
CA GLY A 189 19.95 -14.37 -5.70
C GLY A 189 18.91 -15.38 -6.19
N GLY A 190 17.62 -15.12 -5.96
CA GLY A 190 16.52 -15.93 -6.48
C GLY A 190 16.05 -15.51 -7.88
N ALA A 191 14.97 -16.15 -8.35
CA ALA A 191 14.39 -15.90 -9.69
C ALA A 191 13.79 -14.49 -9.87
N PHE A 192 13.54 -13.76 -8.78
CA PHE A 192 12.97 -12.41 -8.78
C PHE A 192 13.88 -11.42 -8.03
N PRO A 193 13.86 -10.12 -8.40
CA PRO A 193 14.70 -9.13 -7.75
C PRO A 193 14.25 -8.87 -6.30
N ALA A 194 15.23 -8.70 -5.40
CA ALA A 194 14.97 -8.16 -4.06
C ALA A 194 14.65 -6.67 -4.17
N ARG A 195 13.38 -6.31 -3.99
CA ARG A 195 12.92 -4.92 -4.12
C ARG A 195 13.27 -4.07 -2.90
N GLN A 196 13.29 -4.70 -1.72
CA GLN A 196 13.62 -4.06 -0.44
C GLN A 196 15.01 -4.48 0.05
N HIS A 197 15.89 -3.51 0.24
CA HIS A 197 17.23 -3.73 0.78
C HIS A 197 17.26 -3.47 2.29
N ARG A 198 18.03 -4.30 3.01
CA ARG A 198 18.24 -4.13 4.46
C ARG A 198 18.87 -2.77 4.79
N GLU A 199 19.73 -2.28 3.92
CA GLU A 199 20.40 -0.99 4.04
C GLU A 199 19.41 0.17 3.97
N ALA A 200 18.43 0.10 3.08
CA ALA A 200 17.34 1.08 2.99
C ALA A 200 16.49 1.07 4.25
N SER A 201 16.05 -0.12 4.70
CA SER A 201 15.29 -0.26 5.94
C SER A 201 16.03 0.31 7.16
N LYS A 202 17.33 0.02 7.29
CA LYS A 202 18.16 0.58 8.37
C LYS A 202 18.34 2.09 8.25
N ALA A 203 18.37 2.64 7.03
CA ALA A 203 18.46 4.08 6.81
C ALA A 203 17.19 4.78 7.26
N VAL A 204 16.02 4.27 6.88
CA VAL A 204 14.71 4.79 7.34
C VAL A 204 14.64 4.78 8.87
N ALA A 205 14.99 3.66 9.52
CA ALA A 205 14.98 3.57 10.99
C ALA A 205 15.87 4.63 11.67
N ARG A 206 17.04 4.95 11.08
CA ARG A 206 17.92 6.03 11.58
C ARG A 206 17.33 7.41 11.35
N ILE A 207 16.76 7.68 10.18
CA ILE A 207 16.10 8.96 9.85
C ILE A 207 14.90 9.20 10.78
N HIS A 208 14.20 8.13 11.16
CA HIS A 208 13.07 8.17 12.07
C HIS A 208 13.47 8.24 13.55
N GLY A 209 14.76 8.06 13.88
CA GLY A 209 15.24 8.10 15.27
C GLY A 209 14.65 7.00 16.14
N LEU A 210 14.42 5.80 15.57
CA LEU A 210 13.80 4.68 16.27
C LEU A 210 14.72 4.08 17.33
N ASP A 211 14.14 3.59 18.43
CA ASP A 211 14.84 2.83 19.45
C ASP A 211 15.33 1.48 18.88
N PRO A 212 16.66 1.21 18.86
CA PRO A 212 17.19 -0.08 18.41
C PRO A 212 16.66 -1.29 19.17
N ALA A 213 16.26 -1.14 20.44
CA ALA A 213 15.68 -2.24 21.23
C ALA A 213 14.25 -2.59 20.80
N ARG A 214 13.60 -1.70 20.04
CA ARG A 214 12.22 -1.85 19.54
C ARG A 214 12.15 -1.82 18.01
N THR A 215 13.28 -2.07 17.34
CA THR A 215 13.36 -2.08 15.88
C THR A 215 13.95 -3.41 15.42
N LEU A 216 13.18 -4.20 14.69
CA LEU A 216 13.58 -5.50 14.18
C LEU A 216 13.77 -5.47 12.65
N PHE A 217 14.83 -6.12 12.17
CA PHE A 217 15.10 -6.29 10.74
C PHE A 217 15.03 -7.76 10.38
N VAL A 218 13.98 -8.15 9.66
CA VAL A 218 13.61 -9.55 9.44
C VAL A 218 13.75 -9.89 7.96
N GLU A 219 14.35 -11.04 7.67
CA GLU A 219 14.50 -11.51 6.31
C GLU A 219 13.24 -12.27 5.88
N GLN A 220 12.66 -11.87 4.74
CA GLN A 220 11.57 -12.60 4.12
C GLN A 220 12.08 -13.94 3.59
N SER A 221 11.24 -14.97 3.68
CA SER A 221 11.53 -16.29 3.14
C SER A 221 11.76 -16.25 1.62
N GLU A 222 12.85 -16.87 1.16
CA GLU A 222 13.12 -17.03 -0.28
C GLU A 222 11.99 -17.81 -0.97
N ALA A 223 11.41 -18.81 -0.29
CA ALA A 223 10.28 -19.57 -0.82
C ALA A 223 9.03 -18.70 -0.99
N ALA A 224 8.78 -17.75 -0.08
CA ALA A 224 7.69 -16.78 -0.20
C ALA A 224 7.88 -15.86 -1.42
N ILE A 225 9.08 -15.28 -1.56
CA ILE A 225 9.43 -14.43 -2.69
C ILE A 225 9.29 -15.19 -4.01
N ALA A 226 9.83 -16.41 -4.08
CA ALA A 226 9.78 -17.27 -5.26
C ALA A 226 8.35 -17.68 -5.64
N ALA A 227 7.44 -17.76 -4.67
CA ALA A 227 6.03 -18.05 -4.92
C ALA A 227 5.23 -16.83 -5.39
N GLY A 228 5.81 -15.63 -5.36
CA GLY A 228 5.19 -14.38 -5.82
C GLY A 228 4.91 -13.34 -4.72
N ALA A 229 5.41 -13.54 -3.48
CA ALA A 229 5.34 -12.54 -2.42
C ALA A 229 6.44 -11.48 -2.59
N PHE A 230 6.27 -10.59 -3.56
CA PHE A 230 7.24 -9.53 -3.88
C PHE A 230 7.34 -8.43 -2.80
N HIS A 231 6.38 -8.40 -1.87
CA HIS A 231 6.35 -7.57 -0.66
C HIS A 231 5.89 -8.42 0.54
N ASN A 232 6.21 -7.99 1.75
CA ASN A 232 5.81 -8.68 2.99
C ASN A 232 4.30 -8.70 3.21
N ASP A 233 3.61 -7.62 2.85
CA ASP A 233 2.14 -7.50 2.96
C ASP A 233 1.35 -8.50 2.09
N VAL A 234 2.01 -9.38 1.34
CA VAL A 234 1.40 -10.51 0.63
C VAL A 234 1.40 -11.80 1.47
N VAL A 235 2.21 -11.87 2.54
CA VAL A 235 2.38 -13.06 3.40
C VAL A 235 2.26 -12.79 4.90
N ALA A 236 2.29 -11.53 5.34
CA ALA A 236 2.07 -11.14 6.72
C ALA A 236 1.48 -9.73 6.85
N VAL A 237 0.62 -9.54 7.85
CA VAL A 237 0.09 -8.23 8.25
C VAL A 237 -0.01 -8.16 9.77
N ALA A 238 0.27 -6.99 10.33
CA ALA A 238 0.17 -6.78 11.77
C ALA A 238 -0.73 -5.59 12.10
N ASN A 239 -1.37 -5.65 13.25
CA ASN A 239 -2.18 -4.56 13.81
C ASN A 239 -2.16 -4.67 15.33
N GLU A 240 -1.80 -3.58 16.00
CA GLU A 240 -1.62 -3.56 17.45
C GLU A 240 -0.83 -4.80 17.91
N ARG A 241 -1.38 -5.61 18.82
CA ARG A 241 -0.68 -6.76 19.41
C ARG A 241 -0.69 -8.00 18.52
N VAL A 242 -1.34 -7.97 17.35
CA VAL A 242 -1.55 -9.16 16.51
C VAL A 242 -0.62 -9.15 15.31
N LEU A 243 0.13 -10.25 15.14
CA LEU A 243 0.78 -10.61 13.88
C LEU A 243 -0.04 -11.72 13.21
N PHE A 244 -0.60 -11.45 12.03
CA PHE A 244 -1.26 -12.45 11.20
C PHE A 244 -0.34 -12.82 10.02
N THR A 245 0.12 -14.07 9.96
CA THR A 245 1.22 -14.45 9.06
C THR A 245 1.10 -15.88 8.54
N HIS A 246 1.62 -16.13 7.34
CA HIS A 246 1.84 -17.48 6.84
C HIS A 246 3.04 -18.12 7.55
N GLU A 247 3.00 -19.43 7.80
CA GLU A 247 4.12 -20.13 8.48
C GLU A 247 5.44 -20.11 7.69
N GLN A 248 5.38 -19.79 6.39
CA GLN A 248 6.52 -19.72 5.48
C GLN A 248 6.92 -18.27 5.12
N ALA A 249 6.43 -17.25 5.85
CA ALA A 249 6.66 -15.84 5.52
C ALA A 249 8.12 -15.38 5.74
N PHE A 250 8.79 -15.87 6.78
CA PHE A 250 10.11 -15.40 7.22
C PHE A 250 11.17 -16.50 7.12
N ALA A 251 12.42 -16.11 6.85
CA ALA A 251 13.53 -17.06 6.69
C ALA A 251 13.91 -17.76 8.01
N ASP A 252 13.88 -17.03 9.12
CA ASP A 252 14.09 -17.54 10.48
C ASP A 252 12.96 -17.06 11.40
N LYS A 253 11.79 -17.71 11.27
CA LYS A 253 10.58 -17.31 12.00
C LYS A 253 10.72 -17.51 13.51
N ASP A 254 11.45 -18.53 13.95
CA ASP A 254 11.57 -18.85 15.37
C ASP A 254 12.40 -17.80 16.10
N ALA A 255 13.52 -17.37 15.52
CA ALA A 255 14.30 -16.25 16.04
C ALA A 255 13.49 -14.96 16.03
N PHE A 256 12.80 -14.64 14.92
CA PHE A 256 11.96 -13.45 14.84
C PHE A 256 10.85 -13.45 15.91
N TYR A 257 10.13 -14.55 16.09
CA TYR A 257 9.07 -14.64 17.09
C TYR A 257 9.62 -14.56 18.52
N ALA A 258 10.82 -15.07 18.78
CA ALA A 258 11.47 -14.93 20.08
C ALA A 258 11.81 -13.46 20.37
N ASP A 259 12.49 -12.79 19.43
CA ASP A 259 12.85 -11.37 19.55
C ASP A 259 11.61 -10.48 19.71
N LEU A 260 10.55 -10.76 18.94
CA LEU A 260 9.29 -10.02 19.02
C LEU A 260 8.59 -10.21 20.36
N ARG A 261 8.58 -11.42 20.94
CA ARG A 261 8.02 -11.66 22.28
C ARG A 261 8.83 -10.99 23.39
N VAL A 262 10.14 -10.84 23.20
CA VAL A 262 10.99 -10.07 24.13
C VAL A 262 10.64 -8.58 24.05
N ALA A 263 10.52 -8.03 22.84
CA ALA A 263 10.24 -6.62 22.62
C ALA A 263 8.77 -6.23 22.90
N LEU A 264 7.82 -7.15 22.70
CA LEU A 264 6.39 -6.98 22.92
C LEU A 264 5.77 -8.24 23.58
N PRO A 265 5.83 -8.38 24.91
CA PRO A 265 5.35 -9.58 25.60
C PRO A 265 3.85 -9.89 25.42
N CYS A 266 3.04 -8.88 25.07
CA CYS A 266 1.60 -9.04 24.82
C CYS A 266 1.27 -9.49 23.39
N VAL A 267 2.27 -9.77 22.56
CA VAL A 267 2.06 -10.17 21.16
C VAL A 267 1.27 -11.48 21.03
N GLU A 268 0.29 -11.47 20.14
CA GLU A 268 -0.47 -12.63 19.71
C GLU A 268 -0.12 -12.94 18.24
N ILE A 269 0.45 -14.11 18.00
CA ILE A 269 0.84 -14.54 16.65
C ILE A 269 -0.20 -15.53 16.14
N VAL A 270 -0.95 -15.13 15.12
CA VAL A 270 -1.89 -15.97 14.38
C VAL A 270 -1.17 -16.49 13.14
N GLU A 271 -0.58 -17.68 13.27
CA GLU A 271 0.15 -18.34 12.18
C GLU A 271 -0.79 -19.26 11.39
N VAL A 272 -0.79 -19.12 10.06
CA VAL A 272 -1.53 -20.01 9.16
C VAL A 272 -0.59 -21.12 8.67
N PRO A 273 -0.88 -22.40 9.01
CA PRO A 273 -0.05 -23.51 8.56
C PRO A 273 -0.30 -23.82 7.08
N ALA A 274 0.75 -24.17 6.34
CA ALA A 274 0.69 -24.52 4.92
C ALA A 274 -0.14 -25.79 4.68
N SER A 275 -0.33 -26.61 5.71
CA SER A 275 -1.22 -27.77 5.68
C SER A 275 -2.71 -27.39 5.63
N ALA A 276 -3.08 -26.18 6.04
CA ALA A 276 -4.45 -25.67 5.97
C ALA A 276 -4.66 -24.72 4.78
N VAL A 277 -3.72 -23.81 4.55
CA VAL A 277 -3.72 -22.88 3.41
C VAL A 277 -2.34 -22.90 2.80
N SER A 278 -2.22 -23.44 1.59
CA SER A 278 -0.93 -23.46 0.90
C SER A 278 -0.42 -22.04 0.61
N LEU A 279 0.90 -21.86 0.52
CA LEU A 279 1.48 -20.57 0.11
C LEU A 279 0.95 -20.09 -1.24
N ALA A 280 0.70 -21.02 -2.18
CA ALA A 280 0.12 -20.69 -3.47
C ALA A 280 -1.32 -20.16 -3.34
N ASP A 281 -2.14 -20.75 -2.47
CA ASP A 281 -3.50 -20.26 -2.21
C ASP A 281 -3.49 -18.92 -1.46
N ALA A 282 -2.58 -18.73 -0.51
CA ALA A 282 -2.38 -17.45 0.18
C ALA A 282 -2.06 -16.32 -0.80
N ILE A 283 -1.13 -16.57 -1.75
CA ILE A 283 -0.73 -15.59 -2.76
C ILE A 283 -1.83 -15.39 -3.82
N LYS A 284 -2.53 -16.45 -4.22
CA LYS A 284 -3.65 -16.33 -5.18
C LYS A 284 -4.82 -15.52 -4.61
N SER A 285 -5.12 -15.75 -3.33
CA SER A 285 -6.25 -15.14 -2.63
C SER A 285 -5.97 -13.75 -2.07
N TYR A 286 -4.70 -13.38 -1.93
CA TYR A 286 -4.27 -12.17 -1.21
C TYR A 286 -4.75 -12.16 0.25
N LEU A 287 -4.80 -13.33 0.91
CA LEU A 287 -5.24 -13.48 2.30
C LEU A 287 -4.53 -12.52 3.26
N PHE A 288 -3.21 -12.38 3.13
CA PHE A 288 -2.42 -11.51 4.01
C PHE A 288 -2.33 -10.07 3.51
N ASN A 289 -2.74 -9.79 2.27
CA ASN A 289 -2.92 -8.42 1.78
C ASN A 289 -4.27 -7.81 2.21
N ALA A 290 -4.81 -8.32 3.31
CA ALA A 290 -5.97 -7.79 3.99
C ALA A 290 -5.58 -6.60 4.88
N GLN A 291 -6.53 -5.70 5.13
CA GLN A 291 -6.40 -4.78 6.26
C GLN A 291 -6.80 -5.53 7.53
N LEU A 292 -5.87 -5.73 8.45
CA LEU A 292 -6.18 -6.08 9.84
C LEU A 292 -6.39 -4.78 10.61
N VAL A 293 -7.58 -4.59 11.19
CA VAL A 293 -8.00 -3.32 11.81
C VAL A 293 -8.67 -3.56 13.15
N THR A 294 -8.51 -2.63 14.10
CA THR A 294 -9.22 -2.64 15.38
C THR A 294 -10.56 -1.92 15.25
N LEU A 295 -11.65 -2.58 15.68
CA LEU A 295 -13.00 -2.04 15.70
C LEU A 295 -13.30 -1.31 17.01
N SER A 296 -14.39 -0.55 17.04
CA SER A 296 -14.82 0.21 18.23
C SER A 296 -15.15 -0.66 19.45
N ASP A 297 -15.44 -1.94 19.25
CA ASP A 297 -15.70 -2.92 20.33
C ASP A 297 -14.42 -3.57 20.87
N GLY A 298 -13.24 -3.22 20.33
CA GLY A 298 -11.94 -3.76 20.69
C GLY A 298 -11.58 -5.09 19.99
N GLY A 299 -12.49 -5.68 19.23
CA GLY A 299 -12.20 -6.82 18.36
C GLY A 299 -11.50 -6.38 17.06
N MET A 300 -10.88 -7.32 16.35
CA MET A 300 -10.28 -7.03 15.04
C MET A 300 -11.10 -7.58 13.88
N ALA A 301 -11.05 -6.87 12.74
CA ALA A 301 -11.58 -7.33 11.47
C ALA A 301 -10.48 -7.51 10.43
N LEU A 302 -10.66 -8.49 9.53
CA LEU A 302 -9.93 -8.60 8.29
C LEU A 302 -10.79 -8.08 7.13
N ILE A 303 -10.35 -7.00 6.49
CA ILE A 303 -10.91 -6.50 5.24
C ILE A 303 -10.08 -7.08 4.10
N LEU A 304 -10.63 -8.01 3.34
CA LEU A 304 -9.91 -8.87 2.40
C LEU A 304 -10.59 -8.92 1.03
N PRO A 305 -9.87 -9.19 -0.07
CA PRO A 305 -10.48 -9.20 -1.39
C PRO A 305 -11.41 -10.42 -1.56
N THR A 306 -12.40 -10.30 -2.45
CA THR A 306 -13.36 -11.39 -2.75
C THR A 306 -12.70 -12.71 -3.16
N GLU A 307 -11.50 -12.65 -3.72
CA GLU A 307 -10.69 -13.79 -4.15
C GLU A 307 -10.32 -14.74 -2.99
N ALA A 308 -10.25 -14.23 -1.76
CA ALA A 308 -10.10 -15.06 -0.56
C ALA A 308 -11.37 -15.82 -0.17
N ARG A 309 -12.55 -15.29 -0.50
CA ARG A 309 -13.82 -16.03 -0.42
C ARG A 309 -13.93 -17.07 -1.53
N ASP A 310 -13.42 -16.75 -2.72
CA ASP A 310 -13.47 -17.63 -3.89
C ASP A 310 -12.40 -18.75 -3.84
N THR A 311 -11.56 -18.77 -2.82
CA THR A 311 -10.53 -19.79 -2.60
C THR A 311 -10.94 -20.71 -1.43
N PRO A 312 -11.45 -21.94 -1.69
CA PRO A 312 -12.11 -22.74 -0.66
C PRO A 312 -11.27 -23.04 0.59
N ALA A 313 -9.98 -23.35 0.43
CA ALA A 313 -9.08 -23.62 1.55
C ALA A 313 -8.93 -22.39 2.47
N VAL A 314 -8.79 -21.20 1.87
CA VAL A 314 -8.68 -19.92 2.57
C VAL A 314 -9.98 -19.60 3.30
N TRP A 315 -11.13 -19.69 2.61
CA TRP A 315 -12.42 -19.36 3.22
C TRP A 315 -12.78 -20.33 4.36
N THR A 316 -12.54 -21.63 4.18
CA THR A 316 -12.75 -22.64 5.23
C THR A 316 -11.90 -22.34 6.46
N TRP A 317 -10.63 -21.97 6.27
CA TRP A 317 -9.75 -21.61 7.38
C TRP A 317 -10.21 -20.34 8.10
N LEU A 318 -10.65 -19.32 7.35
CA LEU A 318 -11.19 -18.07 7.92
C LEU A 318 -12.46 -18.33 8.75
N GLU A 319 -13.38 -19.18 8.27
CA GLU A 319 -14.59 -19.55 9.02
C GLU A 319 -14.25 -20.26 10.34
N GLN A 320 -13.27 -21.17 10.31
CA GLN A 320 -12.77 -21.86 11.52
C GLN A 320 -12.11 -20.88 12.50
N MET A 321 -11.31 -19.94 12.00
CA MET A 321 -10.66 -18.93 12.82
C MET A 321 -11.69 -18.03 13.53
N ILE A 322 -12.71 -17.55 12.80
CA ILE A 322 -13.76 -16.69 13.36
C ILE A 322 -14.63 -17.44 14.37
N ALA A 323 -14.87 -18.74 14.17
CA ALA A 323 -15.58 -19.58 15.14
C ALA A 323 -14.79 -19.79 16.44
N GLY A 324 -13.49 -19.51 16.43
CA GLY A 324 -12.63 -19.54 17.61
C GLY A 324 -12.76 -18.31 18.50
N ASN A 325 -11.90 -18.26 19.53
CA ASN A 325 -11.84 -17.14 20.49
C ASN A 325 -10.60 -16.24 20.31
N GLY A 326 -10.01 -16.24 19.12
CA GLY A 326 -8.85 -15.42 18.78
C GLY A 326 -9.18 -13.92 18.68
N PRO A 327 -8.17 -13.07 18.43
CA PRO A 327 -8.35 -11.62 18.36
C PRO A 327 -9.09 -11.14 17.09
N ILE A 328 -9.05 -11.93 16.01
CA ILE A 328 -9.72 -11.64 14.75
C ILE A 328 -11.15 -12.19 14.80
N ARG A 329 -12.15 -11.31 14.83
CA ARG A 329 -13.56 -11.64 15.09
C ARG A 329 -14.48 -11.42 13.90
N ARG A 330 -14.00 -10.74 12.86
CA ARG A 330 -14.81 -10.42 11.68
C ARG A 330 -14.00 -10.53 10.40
N VAL A 331 -14.63 -11.02 9.34
CA VAL A 331 -14.11 -10.96 7.97
C VAL A 331 -15.07 -10.14 7.13
N VAL A 332 -14.51 -9.22 6.33
CA VAL A 332 -15.23 -8.29 5.47
C VAL A 332 -14.67 -8.42 4.05
N PRO A 333 -15.31 -9.21 3.18
CA PRO A 333 -14.93 -9.30 1.78
C PRO A 333 -15.23 -7.98 1.05
N VAL A 334 -14.30 -7.51 0.23
CA VAL A 334 -14.44 -6.30 -0.60
C VAL A 334 -14.11 -6.59 -2.06
N ASP A 335 -14.83 -5.96 -2.98
CA ASP A 335 -14.56 -6.08 -4.42
C ASP A 335 -13.55 -5.01 -4.86
N VAL A 336 -12.31 -5.43 -5.03
CA VAL A 336 -11.21 -4.62 -5.59
C VAL A 336 -10.57 -5.31 -6.80
N ARG A 337 -11.38 -6.05 -7.57
CA ARG A 337 -10.92 -6.92 -8.67
C ARG A 337 -10.03 -6.23 -9.70
N GLN A 338 -10.26 -4.95 -10.01
CA GLN A 338 -9.39 -4.22 -10.95
C GLN A 338 -7.98 -3.96 -10.39
N SER A 339 -7.86 -3.71 -9.08
CA SER A 339 -6.54 -3.59 -8.43
C SER A 339 -5.89 -4.98 -8.27
N MET A 340 -6.67 -5.99 -7.87
CA MET A 340 -6.22 -7.38 -7.75
C MET A 340 -5.66 -7.94 -9.06
N ALA A 341 -6.23 -7.56 -10.21
CA ALA A 341 -5.72 -7.95 -11.52
C ALA A 341 -4.29 -7.44 -11.80
N ASN A 342 -3.87 -6.34 -11.20
CA ASN A 342 -2.48 -5.87 -11.23
C ASN A 342 -1.67 -6.27 -9.98
N GLY A 343 -2.24 -7.07 -9.07
CA GLY A 343 -1.57 -7.56 -7.88
C GLY A 343 -1.56 -6.58 -6.70
N GLY A 344 -2.65 -5.85 -6.48
CA GLY A 344 -2.85 -5.08 -5.24
C GLY A 344 -4.21 -5.36 -4.61
N GLY A 345 -4.20 -5.86 -3.38
CA GLY A 345 -5.40 -6.05 -2.58
C GLY A 345 -5.72 -4.84 -1.69
N PRO A 346 -6.61 -5.03 -0.69
CA PRO A 346 -7.03 -3.97 0.23
C PRO A 346 -5.90 -3.29 0.99
N ALA A 347 -4.85 -4.03 1.39
CA ALA A 347 -3.71 -3.46 2.10
C ALA A 347 -2.79 -2.66 1.18
N CYS A 348 -2.52 -3.13 -0.04
CA CYS A 348 -1.66 -2.40 -0.98
C CYS A 348 -2.22 -1.00 -1.29
N LEU A 349 -3.56 -0.87 -1.37
CA LEU A 349 -4.23 0.40 -1.65
C LEU A 349 -4.05 1.47 -0.57
N ARG A 350 -3.57 1.11 0.64
CA ARG A 350 -3.60 2.02 1.79
C ARG A 350 -2.29 2.13 2.57
N LEU A 351 -1.89 3.36 2.86
CA LEU A 351 -0.87 3.70 3.84
C LEU A 351 -1.51 3.85 5.23
N ARG A 352 -0.91 3.26 6.26
CA ARG A 352 -1.34 3.46 7.64
C ARG A 352 -0.56 4.59 8.27
N VAL A 353 -1.27 5.54 8.89
CA VAL A 353 -0.65 6.65 9.63
C VAL A 353 -1.29 6.70 11.00
N VAL A 354 -0.49 6.52 12.05
CA VAL A 354 -0.94 6.74 13.43
C VAL A 354 -0.59 8.17 13.83
N ALA A 355 -1.61 8.99 14.00
CA ALA A 355 -1.48 10.41 14.35
C ALA A 355 -2.80 10.94 14.94
N ASP A 356 -2.82 12.19 15.39
CA ASP A 356 -4.06 12.90 15.64
C ASP A 356 -4.59 13.49 14.31
N PRO A 357 -5.83 13.17 13.89
CA PRO A 357 -6.39 13.71 12.64
C PRO A 357 -6.41 15.24 12.59
N VAL A 358 -6.39 15.93 13.73
CA VAL A 358 -6.42 17.42 13.79
C VAL A 358 -5.13 18.07 13.25
N ASP A 359 -4.03 17.33 13.24
CA ASP A 359 -2.73 17.84 12.77
C ASP A 359 -2.56 17.64 11.24
N ILE A 360 -3.49 16.95 10.59
CA ILE A 360 -3.46 16.60 9.16
C ILE A 360 -4.28 17.62 8.37
N ASP A 361 -3.82 17.95 7.16
CA ASP A 361 -4.60 18.78 6.24
C ASP A 361 -5.97 18.12 5.96
N PRO A 362 -7.09 18.78 6.32
CA PRO A 362 -8.42 18.19 6.22
C PRO A 362 -8.83 17.88 4.76
N ARG A 363 -8.17 18.47 3.75
CA ARG A 363 -8.42 18.16 2.33
C ARG A 363 -8.03 16.72 1.97
N PHE A 364 -7.18 16.07 2.77
CA PHE A 364 -6.77 14.68 2.60
C PHE A 364 -7.58 13.70 3.47
N LEU A 365 -8.48 14.19 4.33
CA LEU A 365 -9.38 13.37 5.14
C LEU A 365 -10.75 13.29 4.47
N VAL A 366 -11.43 12.15 4.57
CA VAL A 366 -12.70 11.93 3.86
C VAL A 366 -13.78 11.34 4.77
N ASP A 367 -15.00 11.78 4.54
CA ASP A 367 -16.24 11.16 5.03
C ASP A 367 -17.06 10.60 3.85
N GLU A 368 -18.24 10.03 4.12
CA GLU A 368 -19.09 9.49 3.04
C GLU A 368 -19.53 10.56 2.02
N ALA A 369 -19.72 11.81 2.45
CA ALA A 369 -20.16 12.90 1.57
C ALA A 369 -19.05 13.33 0.61
N GLN A 370 -17.81 13.43 1.10
CA GLN A 370 -16.65 13.70 0.27
C GLN A 370 -16.38 12.54 -0.71
N LEU A 371 -16.55 11.28 -0.26
CA LEU A 371 -16.47 10.12 -1.15
C LEU A 371 -17.55 10.12 -2.24
N ASP A 372 -18.79 10.55 -1.93
CA ASP A 372 -19.85 10.73 -2.93
C ASP A 372 -19.46 11.77 -4.00
N ASN A 373 -18.82 12.85 -3.57
CA ASN A 373 -18.36 13.90 -4.48
C ASN A 373 -17.25 13.40 -5.42
N ILE A 374 -16.26 12.71 -4.87
CA ILE A 374 -15.18 12.11 -5.65
C ILE A 374 -15.73 11.05 -6.61
N ALA A 375 -16.65 10.19 -6.14
CA ALA A 375 -17.27 9.16 -6.98
C ALA A 375 -18.04 9.76 -8.18
N ARG A 376 -18.69 10.91 -8.00
CA ARG A 376 -19.36 11.64 -9.09
C ARG A 376 -18.36 12.14 -10.14
N ILE A 377 -17.23 12.70 -9.70
CA ILE A 377 -16.16 13.15 -10.59
C ILE A 377 -15.57 11.95 -11.35
N VAL A 378 -15.24 10.87 -10.65
CA VAL A 378 -14.75 9.64 -11.26
C VAL A 378 -15.74 9.12 -12.31
N SER A 379 -17.03 9.05 -11.97
CA SER A 379 -18.07 8.56 -12.88
C SER A 379 -18.19 9.38 -14.16
N GLN A 380 -17.98 10.70 -14.07
CA GLN A 380 -18.09 11.61 -15.20
C GLN A 380 -16.81 11.64 -16.06
N TYR A 381 -15.64 11.72 -15.43
CA TYR A 381 -14.40 12.05 -16.12
C TYR A 381 -13.52 10.83 -16.43
N TRP A 382 -13.45 9.82 -15.55
CA TRP A 382 -12.54 8.68 -15.76
C TRP A 382 -12.91 7.91 -17.04
N PRO A 383 -11.90 7.44 -17.80
CA PRO A 383 -12.13 6.49 -18.89
C PRO A 383 -12.85 5.23 -18.40
N GLU A 384 -13.83 4.77 -19.17
CA GLU A 384 -14.57 3.55 -18.86
C GLU A 384 -13.75 2.29 -19.14
N SER A 385 -12.97 2.34 -20.22
CA SER A 385 -12.02 1.30 -20.59
C SER A 385 -10.77 1.89 -21.23
N ILE A 386 -9.66 1.17 -21.12
CA ILE A 386 -8.39 1.42 -21.83
C ILE A 386 -7.88 0.08 -22.34
N ALA A 387 -7.76 -0.07 -23.66
CA ALA A 387 -7.03 -1.17 -24.27
C ALA A 387 -5.54 -0.81 -24.43
N PRO A 388 -4.63 -1.79 -24.53
CA PRO A 388 -3.18 -1.52 -24.62
C PRO A 388 -2.78 -0.57 -25.75
N GLN A 389 -3.42 -0.67 -26.91
CA GLN A 389 -3.16 0.20 -28.06
C GLN A 389 -3.61 1.65 -27.87
N ASP A 390 -4.49 1.92 -26.90
CA ASP A 390 -5.04 3.26 -26.67
C ASP A 390 -4.04 4.16 -25.95
N LEU A 391 -2.96 3.61 -25.37
CA LEU A 391 -1.96 4.36 -24.60
C LEU A 391 -1.22 5.43 -25.40
N SER A 392 -1.26 5.37 -26.74
CA SER A 392 -0.75 6.42 -27.64
C SER A 392 -1.82 7.39 -28.17
N ASP A 393 -3.10 7.20 -27.84
CA ASP A 393 -4.18 8.09 -28.30
C ASP A 393 -4.14 9.42 -27.53
N THR A 394 -3.86 10.51 -28.25
CA THR A 394 -3.83 11.88 -27.71
C THR A 394 -5.16 12.29 -27.07
N ARG A 395 -6.30 11.76 -27.51
CA ARG A 395 -7.61 12.01 -26.90
C ARG A 395 -7.75 11.33 -25.56
N LEU A 396 -7.18 10.14 -25.39
CA LEU A 396 -7.13 9.45 -24.10
C LEU A 396 -6.26 10.25 -23.13
N ILE A 397 -5.08 10.69 -23.58
CA ILE A 397 -4.16 11.50 -22.76
C ILE A 397 -4.85 12.78 -22.28
N ALA A 398 -5.46 13.56 -23.18
CA ALA A 398 -6.19 14.77 -22.80
C ALA A 398 -7.32 14.49 -21.81
N ARG A 399 -8.01 13.35 -21.92
CA ARG A 399 -9.04 12.93 -20.96
C ARG A 399 -8.45 12.58 -19.59
N ILE A 400 -7.30 11.91 -19.53
CA ILE A 400 -6.59 11.57 -18.29
C ILE A 400 -6.17 12.85 -17.57
N GLU A 401 -5.57 13.80 -18.29
CA GLU A 401 -5.16 15.10 -17.78
C GLU A 401 -6.35 15.90 -17.24
N GLN A 402 -7.45 16.00 -18.01
CA GLN A 402 -8.68 16.67 -17.57
C GLN A 402 -9.28 16.00 -16.33
N SER A 403 -9.25 14.67 -16.26
CA SER A 403 -9.73 13.90 -15.11
C SER A 403 -8.96 14.26 -13.84
N TRP A 404 -7.63 14.33 -13.95
CA TRP A 404 -6.76 14.72 -12.85
C TRP A 404 -7.02 16.16 -12.40
N LEU A 405 -7.03 17.12 -13.34
CA LEU A 405 -7.27 18.54 -13.05
C LEU A 405 -8.60 18.75 -12.34
N THR A 406 -9.65 18.06 -12.79
CA THR A 406 -10.99 18.19 -12.19
C THR A 406 -11.03 17.69 -10.75
N LEU A 407 -10.33 16.60 -10.44
CA LEU A 407 -10.25 16.08 -9.07
C LEU A 407 -9.44 17.00 -8.15
N VAL A 408 -8.28 17.47 -8.63
CA VAL A 408 -7.40 18.38 -7.88
C VAL A 408 -8.09 19.71 -7.58
N ASP A 409 -8.82 20.25 -8.55
CA ASP A 409 -9.60 21.48 -8.36
C ASP A 409 -10.73 21.29 -7.35
N HIS A 410 -11.47 20.18 -7.43
CA HIS A 410 -12.51 19.86 -6.47
C HIS A 410 -11.98 19.77 -5.03
N LEU A 411 -10.78 19.21 -4.86
CA LEU A 411 -10.10 19.10 -3.56
C LEU A 411 -9.35 20.37 -3.16
N GLN A 412 -9.43 21.44 -3.95
CA GLN A 412 -8.77 22.73 -3.70
C GLN A 412 -7.24 22.60 -3.57
N LEU A 413 -6.64 21.74 -4.39
CA LEU A 413 -5.20 21.45 -4.40
C LEU A 413 -4.48 22.00 -5.65
N SER A 414 -5.19 22.70 -6.55
CA SER A 414 -4.63 23.23 -7.82
C SER A 414 -3.47 24.21 -7.62
N GLY A 415 -3.39 24.87 -6.46
CA GLY A 415 -2.27 25.77 -6.12
C GLY A 415 -1.06 25.07 -5.49
N ASP A 416 -1.24 23.83 -5.01
CA ASP A 416 -0.24 23.09 -4.24
C ASP A 416 0.36 21.93 -5.05
N LEU A 417 -0.42 21.34 -5.96
CA LEU A 417 -0.01 20.25 -6.82
C LEU A 417 0.05 20.73 -8.27
N SER A 418 1.23 20.60 -8.88
CA SER A 418 1.46 20.84 -10.30
C SER A 418 1.75 19.52 -11.02
N PRO A 419 1.33 19.39 -12.29
CA PRO A 419 1.84 18.38 -13.22
C PRO A 419 3.36 18.25 -13.21
#